data_AF-A0AAW3MIB9-F1
#
_entry.id   AF-A0AAW3MIB9-F1
#
_cell.length_a   1.000
_cell.length_b   1.000
_cell.length_c   1.000
_cell.angle_alpha   90.00
_cell.angle_beta   90.00
_cell.angle_gamma   90.00
#
_symmetry.space_group_name_H-M   'P 1'
#
loop_
_entity.id
_entity.type
_entity.pdbx_description
1 polymer ?
#
loop_
_entity_poly.entity_id
_entity_poly.type
_entity_poly.pdbx_seq_one_letter_code
_entity_poly.pdbx_strand_id
1 'polypeptide(L)'
;MKKWLFAASIVLLAGCAEAKEEQQTASCEAEVKVSVVDHVKDKTLFNKDVCLNEKDTALDALEDTTLDVVKTGKGEMAYVTAVDGIREKSAGTGSGWVFGVNGKPGEVGAGSYELKKGDRLEWRFEKDAMAYFE
;
A
#
# COMPACT_ATOMS: atom_id res chain seq x y z
N MET A 1 -17.83 -22.27 22.62
CA MET A 1 -17.93 -23.55 23.37
C MET A 1 -16.90 -24.54 22.84
N LYS A 2 -15.74 -24.63 23.48
CA LYS A 2 -14.88 -25.81 23.55
C LYS A 2 -14.05 -25.59 24.82
N LYS A 3 -14.38 -26.36 25.86
CA LYS A 3 -13.89 -26.18 27.23
C LYS A 3 -12.50 -26.81 27.30
N TRP A 4 -11.46 -26.02 27.58
CA TRP A 4 -10.12 -26.53 27.88
C TRP A 4 -9.84 -26.26 29.35
N LEU A 5 -9.71 -27.33 30.12
CA LEU A 5 -9.33 -27.32 31.53
C LEU A 5 -7.84 -26.96 31.60
N PHE A 6 -7.52 -25.76 32.09
CA PHE A 6 -6.15 -25.43 32.48
C PHE A 6 -5.93 -25.91 33.90
N ALA A 7 -5.21 -27.03 34.03
CA ALA A 7 -4.70 -27.50 35.31
C ALA A 7 -3.57 -26.56 35.77
N ALA A 8 -3.73 -26.02 36.97
CA ALA A 8 -2.70 -25.24 37.64
C ALA A 8 -1.57 -26.17 38.10
N SER A 9 -0.37 -25.94 37.58
CA SER A 9 0.88 -26.47 38.14
C SER A 9 1.78 -25.29 38.47
N ILE A 10 1.89 -25.00 39.76
CA ILE A 10 2.85 -24.08 40.35
C ILE A 10 4.21 -24.78 40.30
N VAL A 11 5.16 -24.19 39.57
CA VAL A 11 6.59 -24.51 39.67
C VAL A 11 7.30 -23.23 40.08
N LEU A 12 7.76 -23.18 41.33
CA LEU A 12 8.67 -22.16 41.85
C LEU A 12 10.07 -22.78 41.89
N LEU A 13 11.00 -22.29 41.06
CA LEU A 13 12.44 -22.47 41.23
C LEU A 13 13.18 -21.23 40.70
N ALA A 14 14.15 -20.79 41.48
CA ALA A 14 14.87 -19.53 41.38
C ALA A 14 15.97 -19.51 40.32
N GLY A 15 16.20 -18.33 39.73
CA GLY A 15 17.51 -17.88 39.25
C GLY A 15 17.79 -18.03 37.76
N CYS A 16 17.76 -16.88 37.06
CA CYS A 16 18.62 -16.43 35.93
C CYS A 16 17.77 -15.66 34.92
N ALA A 17 18.11 -14.38 34.72
CA ALA A 17 17.71 -13.50 33.62
C ALA A 17 16.28 -13.71 33.10
N GLU A 18 15.36 -12.86 33.56
CA GLU A 18 14.05 -12.71 32.94
C GLU A 18 14.26 -12.19 31.52
N ALA A 19 14.35 -13.13 30.57
CA ALA A 19 14.21 -12.84 29.17
C ALA A 19 12.81 -12.23 29.03
N LYS A 20 12.77 -10.92 28.80
CA LYS A 20 11.58 -10.24 28.30
C LYS A 20 11.15 -10.99 27.05
N GLU A 21 10.06 -11.75 27.15
CA GLU A 21 9.22 -12.00 25.99
C GLU A 21 8.63 -10.64 25.60
N GLU A 22 9.40 -9.90 24.80
CA GLU A 22 8.90 -8.80 24.01
C GLU A 22 7.89 -9.39 23.04
N GLN A 23 6.61 -9.11 23.33
CA GLN A 23 5.57 -9.12 22.31
C GLN A 23 6.04 -8.22 21.18
N GLN A 24 6.52 -8.82 20.10
CA GLN A 24 6.87 -8.14 18.87
C GLN A 24 5.57 -7.70 18.19
N THR A 25 5.03 -6.57 18.66
CA THR A 25 4.14 -5.74 17.85
C THR A 25 4.91 -5.38 16.60
N ALA A 26 4.49 -5.87 15.43
CA ALA A 26 5.03 -5.43 14.15
C ALA A 26 4.93 -3.89 14.11
N SER A 27 6.05 -3.19 14.31
CA SER A 27 6.08 -1.74 14.27
C SER A 27 6.04 -1.32 12.81
N CYS A 28 4.97 -0.65 12.44
CA CYS A 28 4.83 0.04 11.17
C CYS A 28 5.99 1.05 11.01
N GLU A 29 6.95 0.79 10.11
CA GLU A 29 8.11 1.66 9.92
C GLU A 29 7.67 2.99 9.26
N ALA A 30 6.80 2.90 8.25
CA ALA A 30 6.15 4.05 7.64
C ALA A 30 4.64 3.83 7.50
N GLU A 31 3.84 4.60 8.24
CA GLU A 31 2.39 4.69 8.02
C GLU A 31 2.12 5.75 6.94
N VAL A 32 1.52 5.32 5.83
CA VAL A 32 1.20 6.16 4.66
C VAL A 32 -0.29 6.10 4.40
N LYS A 33 -0.92 7.25 4.12
CA LYS A 33 -2.32 7.25 3.66
C LYS A 33 -2.35 6.88 2.19
N VAL A 34 -3.01 5.78 1.83
CA VAL A 34 -3.13 5.33 0.44
C VAL A 34 -4.58 5.43 0.00
N SER A 35 -4.81 6.13 -1.11
CA SER A 35 -6.10 6.14 -1.80
C SER A 35 -5.97 5.72 -3.26
N VAL A 36 -6.95 4.97 -3.75
CA VAL A 36 -7.07 4.56 -5.15
C VAL A 36 -8.45 5.01 -5.64
N VAL A 37 -8.47 5.86 -6.66
CA VAL A 37 -9.68 6.58 -7.09
C VAL A 37 -9.86 6.50 -8.60
N ASP A 38 -11.07 6.13 -9.04
CA ASP A 38 -11.53 6.32 -10.40
C ASP A 38 -12.07 7.75 -10.55
N HIS A 39 -11.24 8.67 -11.06
CA HIS A 39 -11.62 10.07 -11.27
C HIS A 39 -12.54 10.26 -12.48
N VAL A 40 -12.66 9.25 -13.35
CA VAL A 40 -13.62 9.27 -14.46
C VAL A 40 -15.05 9.05 -13.95
N LYS A 41 -15.22 8.22 -12.92
CA LYS A 41 -16.54 7.88 -12.34
C LYS A 41 -16.79 8.47 -10.96
N ASP A 42 -15.85 9.25 -10.42
CA ASP A 42 -15.88 9.78 -9.06
C ASP A 42 -16.10 8.66 -8.02
N LYS A 43 -15.31 7.58 -8.12
CA LYS A 43 -15.45 6.39 -7.27
C LYS A 43 -14.13 6.09 -6.55
N THR A 44 -14.16 6.10 -5.22
CA THR A 44 -13.06 5.58 -4.39
C THR A 44 -13.10 4.05 -4.37
N LEU A 45 -11.98 3.41 -4.73
CA LEU A 45 -11.78 1.96 -4.69
C LEU A 45 -11.11 1.51 -3.40
N PHE A 46 -10.20 2.33 -2.89
CA PHE A 46 -9.47 2.09 -1.66
C PHE A 46 -9.13 3.42 -0.98
N ASN A 47 -9.19 3.48 0.35
CA ASN A 47 -8.76 4.64 1.15
C ASN A 47 -8.51 4.20 2.59
N LYS A 48 -7.25 3.91 2.92
CA LYS A 48 -6.83 3.47 4.26
C LYS A 48 -5.37 3.85 4.51
N ASP A 49 -4.99 3.78 5.77
CA ASP A 49 -3.58 3.83 6.16
C ASP A 49 -2.95 2.45 5.90
N VAL A 50 -1.78 2.44 5.26
CA VAL A 50 -1.01 1.24 4.91
C VAL A 50 0.33 1.31 5.63
N CYS A 51 0.74 0.16 6.18
CA CYS A 51 2.00 0.04 6.90
C CYS A 51 3.07 -0.52 5.99
N LEU A 52 4.09 0.31 5.75
CA LEU A 52 5.17 0.02 4.82
C LEU A 52 6.49 -0.15 5.56
N ASN A 53 7.38 -0.93 4.95
CA ASN A 53 8.77 -1.07 5.35
C ASN A 53 9.61 0.08 4.80
N GLU A 54 10.82 0.24 5.32
CA GLU A 54 11.81 1.12 4.72
C GLU A 54 12.02 0.78 3.24
N LYS A 55 11.97 1.82 2.39
CA LYS A 55 12.17 1.80 0.92
C LYS A 55 11.02 1.23 0.09
N ASP A 56 9.89 0.89 0.70
CA ASP A 56 8.69 0.55 -0.06
C ASP A 56 8.31 1.75 -0.94
N THR A 57 7.96 1.43 -2.18
CA THR A 57 7.69 2.41 -3.22
C THR A 57 6.19 2.70 -3.36
N ALA A 58 5.83 3.71 -4.15
CA ALA A 58 4.44 3.98 -4.51
C ALA A 58 3.76 2.77 -5.19
N LEU A 59 4.52 1.93 -5.89
CA LEU A 59 4.03 0.68 -6.46
C LEU A 59 3.83 -0.40 -5.39
N ASP A 60 4.78 -0.58 -4.46
CA ASP A 60 4.65 -1.58 -3.39
C ASP A 60 3.43 -1.26 -2.51
N ALA A 61 3.21 0.02 -2.20
CA ALA A 61 2.03 0.48 -1.47
C ALA A 61 0.70 0.23 -2.19
N LEU A 62 0.69 0.27 -3.54
CA LEU A 62 -0.50 -0.10 -4.31
C LEU A 62 -0.75 -1.62 -4.25
N GLU A 63 0.32 -2.40 -4.30
CA GLU A 63 0.26 -3.87 -4.31
C GLU A 63 -0.04 -4.48 -2.95
N ASP A 64 0.27 -3.76 -1.86
CA ASP A 64 -0.12 -4.13 -0.50
C ASP A 64 -1.61 -3.82 -0.20
N THR A 65 -2.32 -3.18 -1.12
CA THR A 65 -3.77 -3.05 -1.02
C THR A 65 -4.49 -4.39 -1.25
N THR A 66 -5.80 -4.41 -1.00
CA THR A 66 -6.64 -5.58 -1.32
C THR A 66 -7.13 -5.60 -2.76
N LEU A 67 -6.67 -4.67 -3.61
CA LEU A 67 -7.13 -4.55 -5.00
C LEU A 67 -6.30 -5.46 -5.91
N ASP A 68 -6.94 -5.96 -6.98
CA ASP A 68 -6.23 -6.65 -8.04
C ASP A 68 -5.42 -5.64 -8.88
N VAL A 69 -4.10 -5.83 -8.97
CA VAL A 69 -3.17 -4.94 -9.69
C VAL A 69 -2.53 -5.69 -10.85
N VAL A 70 -2.76 -5.21 -12.07
CA VAL A 70 -2.17 -5.78 -13.29
C VAL A 70 -1.12 -4.80 -13.83
N LYS A 71 0.12 -5.28 -13.94
CA LYS A 71 1.26 -4.48 -14.40
C LYS A 71 2.07 -5.19 -15.48
N THR A 72 2.78 -4.42 -16.29
CA THR A 72 3.85 -4.89 -17.17
C THR A 72 5.19 -4.34 -16.68
N GLY A 73 6.31 -4.93 -17.12
CA GLY A 73 7.62 -4.58 -16.56
C GLY A 73 7.82 -5.09 -15.14
N LYS A 74 8.91 -4.68 -14.49
CA LYS A 74 9.29 -5.08 -13.12
C LYS A 74 10.07 -3.97 -12.43
N GLY A 75 9.96 -3.89 -11.10
CA GLY A 75 10.68 -2.92 -10.26
C GLY A 75 10.44 -1.49 -10.73
N GLU A 76 11.52 -0.70 -10.82
CA GLU A 76 11.54 0.68 -11.30
C GLU A 76 10.88 0.89 -12.68
N MET A 77 10.91 -0.13 -13.54
CA MET A 77 10.36 -0.08 -14.90
C MET A 77 8.92 -0.61 -15.00
N ALA A 78 8.27 -0.89 -13.88
CA ALA A 78 6.90 -1.40 -13.89
C ALA A 78 5.89 -0.31 -14.28
N TYR A 79 4.89 -0.71 -15.06
CA TYR A 79 3.79 0.14 -15.51
C TYR A 79 2.45 -0.52 -15.17
N VAL A 80 1.61 0.19 -14.42
CA VAL A 80 0.29 -0.29 -13.99
C VAL A 80 -0.71 -0.16 -15.13
N THR A 81 -1.19 -1.30 -15.61
CA THR A 81 -2.14 -1.39 -16.72
C THR A 81 -3.58 -1.56 -16.26
N ALA A 82 -3.82 -2.04 -15.03
CA ALA A 82 -5.15 -2.09 -14.44
C ALA A 82 -5.11 -2.15 -12.92
N VAL A 83 -6.15 -1.61 -12.28
CA VAL A 83 -6.43 -1.78 -10.85
C VAL A 83 -7.93 -2.06 -10.68
N ASP A 84 -8.28 -3.10 -9.92
CA ASP A 84 -9.66 -3.54 -9.65
C ASP A 84 -10.51 -3.68 -10.93
N GLY A 85 -9.90 -4.26 -11.97
CA GLY A 85 -10.54 -4.48 -13.28
C GLY A 85 -10.64 -3.24 -14.17
N ILE A 86 -10.28 -2.04 -13.71
CA ILE A 86 -10.26 -0.82 -14.53
C ILE A 86 -8.95 -0.76 -15.29
N ARG A 87 -9.02 -1.05 -16.59
CA ARG A 87 -7.85 -1.09 -17.48
C ARG A 87 -7.52 0.28 -18.02
N GLU A 88 -6.23 0.53 -18.26
CA GLU A 88 -5.80 1.62 -19.13
C GLU A 88 -6.58 1.59 -20.45
N LYS A 89 -6.78 2.77 -21.03
CA LYS A 89 -7.50 2.98 -22.29
C LYS A 89 -8.99 2.62 -22.27
N SER A 90 -9.54 2.15 -21.14
CA SER A 90 -10.95 1.76 -21.03
C SER A 90 -11.93 2.95 -21.05
N ALA A 91 -11.46 4.17 -20.78
CA ALA A 91 -12.24 5.41 -20.88
C ALA A 91 -11.81 6.29 -22.07
N GLY A 92 -11.10 5.71 -23.05
CA GLY A 92 -10.52 6.40 -24.21
C GLY A 92 -9.01 6.22 -24.28
N THR A 93 -8.39 6.42 -25.44
CA THR A 93 -6.98 6.05 -25.69
C THR A 93 -5.96 6.78 -24.81
N GLY A 94 -6.30 7.94 -24.24
CA GLY A 94 -5.47 8.69 -23.30
C GLY A 94 -5.70 8.33 -21.83
N SER A 95 -6.68 7.47 -21.53
CA SER A 95 -7.00 7.12 -20.14
C SER A 95 -6.01 6.12 -19.55
N GLY A 96 -5.70 6.27 -18.27
CA GLY A 96 -4.68 5.46 -17.60
C GLY A 96 -4.58 5.72 -16.11
N TRP A 97 -3.77 4.89 -15.46
CA TRP A 97 -3.44 5.02 -14.04
C TRP A 97 -2.20 5.90 -13.87
N VAL A 98 -2.34 6.93 -13.04
CA VAL A 98 -1.26 7.83 -12.62
C VAL A 98 -1.24 7.88 -11.09
N PHE A 99 -0.17 8.41 -10.51
CA PHE A 99 -0.09 8.58 -9.07
C PHE A 99 0.46 9.95 -8.69
N GLY A 100 0.08 10.41 -7.50
CA GLY A 100 0.68 11.58 -6.86
C GLY A 100 0.93 11.34 -5.39
N VAL A 101 1.86 12.11 -4.84
CA VAL A 101 2.20 12.09 -3.43
C VAL A 101 2.05 13.50 -2.87
N ASN A 102 1.31 13.62 -1.77
CA ASN A 102 1.03 14.90 -1.09
C ASN A 102 0.41 15.95 -2.02
N GLY A 103 -0.45 15.51 -2.95
CA GLY A 103 -1.16 16.39 -3.89
C GLY A 103 -0.33 16.87 -5.08
N LYS A 104 0.85 16.27 -5.32
CA LYS A 104 1.68 16.55 -6.49
C LYS A 104 1.87 15.29 -7.33
N PRO A 105 1.90 15.37 -8.66
CA PRO A 105 2.23 14.23 -9.51
C PRO A 105 3.59 13.63 -9.15
N GLY A 106 3.71 12.30 -9.28
CA GLY A 106 4.99 11.62 -9.10
C GLY A 106 6.02 12.08 -10.14
N GLU A 107 7.21 12.47 -9.69
CA GLU A 107 8.30 12.97 -10.56
C GLU A 107 9.14 11.84 -11.20
N VAL A 108 8.99 10.60 -10.69
CA VAL A 108 9.63 9.39 -11.20
C VAL A 108 8.60 8.26 -11.30
N GLY A 109 8.99 7.12 -11.88
CA GLY A 109 8.13 5.94 -11.96
C GLY A 109 7.70 5.46 -10.56
N ALA A 110 6.51 4.87 -10.47
CA ALA A 110 5.95 4.42 -9.19
C ALA A 110 6.81 3.37 -8.49
N GLY A 111 7.51 2.52 -9.24
CA GLY A 111 8.46 1.54 -8.71
C GLY A 111 9.82 2.12 -8.30
N SER A 112 10.03 3.43 -8.45
CA SER A 112 11.23 4.16 -8.01
C SER A 112 10.93 5.21 -6.95
N TYR A 113 9.66 5.55 -6.74
CA TYR A 113 9.27 6.56 -5.77
C TYR A 113 9.18 5.93 -4.38
N GLU A 114 10.25 6.02 -3.60
CA GLU A 114 10.25 5.59 -2.19
C GLU A 114 9.35 6.51 -1.34
N LEU A 115 8.40 5.92 -0.63
CA LEU A 115 7.48 6.65 0.23
C LEU A 115 8.11 6.94 1.59
N LYS A 116 7.62 8.01 2.23
CA LYS A 116 8.04 8.42 3.57
C LYS A 116 6.86 8.38 4.52
N LYS A 117 7.15 8.11 5.79
CA LYS A 117 6.16 8.18 6.86
C LYS A 117 5.37 9.48 6.82
N GLY A 118 4.04 9.37 6.84
CA GLY A 118 3.12 10.51 6.80
C GLY A 118 2.77 11.02 5.40
N ASP A 119 3.35 10.43 4.35
CA ASP A 119 2.94 10.73 2.98
C ASP A 119 1.47 10.37 2.73
N ARG A 120 0.87 11.08 1.77
CA ARG A 120 -0.43 10.75 1.19
C ARG A 120 -0.24 10.36 -0.26
N LEU A 121 -0.29 9.06 -0.53
CA LEU A 121 -0.26 8.50 -1.87
C LEU A 121 -1.69 8.45 -2.43
N GLU A 122 -1.87 8.98 -3.64
CA GLU A 122 -3.09 8.78 -4.41
C GLU A 122 -2.77 8.16 -5.77
N TRP A 123 -3.38 7.01 -6.06
CA TRP A 123 -3.48 6.46 -7.39
C TRP A 123 -4.80 6.88 -8.03
N ARG A 124 -4.73 7.36 -9.27
CA ARG A 124 -5.82 8.04 -9.98
C ARG A 124 -6.01 7.40 -11.34
N PHE A 125 -7.21 6.93 -11.63
CA PHE A 125 -7.59 6.60 -13.01
C PHE A 125 -8.16 7.85 -13.66
N GLU A 126 -7.43 8.36 -14.66
CA GLU A 126 -7.75 9.60 -15.34
C GLU A 126 -8.22 9.34 -16.77
N LYS A 127 -9.08 10.22 -17.29
CA LYS A 127 -9.52 10.16 -18.70
C LYS A 127 -8.40 10.58 -19.66
N ASP A 128 -7.56 11.51 -19.22
CA ASP A 128 -6.33 11.93 -19.87
C ASP A 128 -5.20 11.89 -18.83
N ALA A 129 -4.43 10.81 -18.86
CA ALA A 129 -3.36 10.58 -17.89
C ALA A 129 -2.22 11.60 -18.03
N MET A 130 -1.99 12.15 -19.22
CA MET A 130 -0.88 13.09 -19.44
C MET A 130 -1.20 14.48 -18.88
N ALA A 131 -2.47 14.90 -18.98
CA ALA A 131 -2.94 16.16 -18.41
C ALA A 131 -2.75 16.26 -16.88
N TYR A 132 -2.62 15.14 -16.17
CA TYR A 132 -2.36 15.14 -14.74
C TYR A 132 -0.96 15.64 -14.36
N PHE A 133 0.01 15.60 -15.29
CA PHE A 133 1.40 15.99 -15.04
C PHE A 133 1.71 17.44 -15.45
N GLU A 134 0.72 18.17 -15.98
CA GLU A 134 0.85 19.58 -16.38
C GLU A 134 0.55 20.55 -15.22
#